data_AF-A0A2T4DSW6-F1
#
_entry.id   AF-A0A2T4DSW6-F1
#
_cell.length_a   1.000
_cell.length_b   1.000
_cell.length_c   1.000
_cell.angle_alpha   90.00
_cell.angle_beta   90.00
_cell.angle_gamma   90.00
#
_symmetry.space_group_name_H-M   'P 1'
#
loop_
_entity.id
_entity.type
_entity.pdbx_description
1 polymer ?
#
loop_
_entity_poly.entity_id
_entity_poly.type
_entity_poly.pdbx_seq_one_letter_code
_entity_poly.pdbx_strand_id
1 'polypeptide(L)'
;MKRKFFPFDKNYLLEQAQLEMKAVLLNQLVHMVKEIYLLRYNPLGLMDASIEKIVETKEFNLEELSELYEEMCGVYRYKFSSNQLELLFDGRDHLEKYKDDWKAAFTNWIIEFSKSKNFLKAVLETAIFYPKDRQSQLAYSRLKNFISEQFGVKIYKYKGIVPMKIA
;
A
#
# COMPACT_ATOMS: atom_id res chain seq x y z
N MET A 1 -4.52 19.70 5.62
CA MET A 1 -5.98 19.45 5.56
C MET A 1 -6.17 17.99 5.16
N LYS A 2 -6.65 17.12 6.08
CA LYS A 2 -6.76 15.67 5.85
C LYS A 2 -7.78 15.38 4.74
N ARG A 3 -7.38 14.59 3.73
CA ARG A 3 -8.23 14.18 2.60
C ARG A 3 -9.35 13.28 3.13
N LYS A 4 -10.59 13.77 3.14
CA LYS A 4 -11.76 12.92 3.45
C LYS A 4 -12.06 12.03 2.25
N PHE A 5 -11.96 10.71 2.43
CA PHE A 5 -12.21 9.75 1.36
C PHE A 5 -13.70 9.46 1.15
N PHE A 6 -14.56 9.75 2.12
CA PHE A 6 -16.02 9.66 2.02
C PHE A 6 -16.71 10.48 3.14
N PRO A 7 -18.01 10.84 3.02
CA PRO A 7 -18.69 11.76 3.95
C PRO A 7 -18.73 11.30 5.41
N PHE A 8 -18.73 10.00 5.68
CA PHE A 8 -18.82 9.41 7.03
C PHE A 8 -17.52 8.72 7.50
N ASP A 9 -16.36 9.18 7.02
CA ASP A 9 -15.05 8.68 7.47
C ASP A 9 -14.75 9.17 8.90
N LYS A 10 -15.35 8.50 9.91
CA LYS A 10 -15.33 8.89 11.33
C LYS A 10 -14.52 7.96 12.24
N ASN A 11 -13.83 6.94 11.70
CA ASN A 11 -13.06 6.02 12.53
C ASN A 11 -11.68 6.62 12.88
N TYR A 12 -11.67 7.54 13.84
CA TYR A 12 -10.47 8.27 14.25
C TYR A 12 -9.37 7.37 14.84
N LEU A 13 -9.74 6.32 15.58
CA LEU A 13 -8.78 5.36 16.15
C LEU A 13 -8.10 4.53 15.06
N LEU A 14 -8.85 4.02 14.10
CA LEU A 14 -8.28 3.31 12.96
C LEU A 14 -7.43 4.25 12.09
N GLU A 15 -7.87 5.49 11.88
CA GLU A 15 -7.08 6.49 11.16
C GLU A 15 -5.75 6.78 11.88
N GLN A 16 -5.77 6.88 13.20
CA GLN A 16 -4.57 7.05 14.02
C GLN A 16 -3.65 5.82 13.91
N ALA A 17 -4.19 4.60 14.06
CA ALA A 17 -3.44 3.37 13.87
C ALA A 17 -2.74 3.32 12.50
N GLN A 18 -3.48 3.69 11.44
CA GLN A 18 -2.94 3.75 10.09
C GLN A 18 -1.85 4.82 9.93
N LEU A 19 -1.97 5.97 10.58
CA LEU A 19 -0.96 7.01 10.54
C LEU A 19 0.34 6.58 11.25
N GLU A 20 0.22 5.98 12.44
CA GLU A 20 1.37 5.49 13.21
C GLU A 20 2.10 4.35 12.49
N MET A 21 1.36 3.49 11.77
CA MET A 21 1.93 2.36 11.05
C MET A 21 2.54 2.72 9.69
N LYS A 22 2.31 3.94 9.17
CA LYS A 22 2.66 4.34 7.80
C LYS A 22 4.12 4.09 7.44
N ALA A 23 5.05 4.59 8.25
CA ALA A 23 6.48 4.47 7.96
C ALA A 23 6.95 3.00 7.98
N VAL A 24 6.48 2.23 8.96
CA VAL A 24 6.85 0.81 9.11
C VAL A 24 6.32 -0.01 7.94
N LEU A 25 5.04 0.16 7.60
CA LEU A 25 4.39 -0.63 6.54
C LEU A 25 4.89 -0.27 5.14
N LEU A 26 5.24 1.00 4.88
CA LEU A 26 5.85 1.39 3.61
C LEU A 26 7.22 0.77 3.40
N ASN A 27 8.06 0.74 4.43
CA ASN A 27 9.35 0.02 4.36
C ASN A 27 9.11 -1.48 4.15
N GLN A 28 8.18 -2.07 4.91
CA GLN A 28 7.84 -3.48 4.77
C GLN A 28 7.34 -3.81 3.35
N LEU A 29 6.54 -2.94 2.73
CA LEU A 29 6.09 -3.08 1.34
C LEU A 29 7.28 -3.24 0.38
N VAL A 30 8.26 -2.33 0.45
CA VAL A 30 9.41 -2.38 -0.46
C VAL A 30 10.25 -3.62 -0.21
N HIS A 31 10.49 -3.98 1.05
CA HIS A 31 11.22 -5.22 1.40
C HIS A 31 10.52 -6.49 0.88
N MET A 32 9.21 -6.63 1.11
CA MET A 32 8.45 -7.78 0.61
C MET A 32 8.49 -7.86 -0.93
N VAL A 33 8.36 -6.72 -1.61
CA VAL A 33 8.45 -6.69 -3.08
C VAL A 33 9.84 -7.09 -3.57
N LYS A 34 10.92 -6.63 -2.91
CA LYS A 34 12.29 -7.05 -3.22
C LYS A 34 12.43 -8.57 -3.09
N GLU A 35 12.03 -9.14 -1.95
CA GLU A 35 12.12 -10.58 -1.68
C GLU A 35 11.33 -11.40 -2.69
N ILE A 36 10.07 -11.04 -2.94
CA ILE A 36 9.20 -11.77 -3.89
C ILE A 36 9.76 -11.66 -5.32
N TYR A 37 10.28 -10.50 -5.71
CA TYR A 37 10.88 -10.32 -7.02
C TYR A 37 12.12 -11.20 -7.20
N LEU A 38 13.03 -11.20 -6.23
CA LEU A 38 14.25 -12.01 -6.28
C LEU A 38 13.91 -13.50 -6.29
N LEU A 39 12.99 -13.95 -5.43
CA LEU A 39 12.57 -15.35 -5.38
C LEU A 39 11.97 -15.83 -6.72
N ARG A 40 11.16 -14.98 -7.37
CA ARG A 40 10.45 -15.36 -8.60
C ARG A 40 11.27 -15.21 -9.87
N TYR A 41 12.09 -14.16 -9.96
CA TYR A 41 12.79 -13.78 -11.19
C TYR A 41 14.31 -13.93 -11.12
N ASN A 42 14.88 -14.16 -9.93
CA ASN A 42 16.29 -14.47 -9.76
C ASN A 42 16.51 -15.65 -8.79
N PRO A 43 15.90 -16.83 -9.03
CA PRO A 43 16.04 -17.98 -8.14
C PRO A 43 17.47 -18.52 -8.06
N LEU A 44 18.30 -18.25 -9.08
CA LEU A 44 19.71 -18.66 -9.14
C LEU A 44 20.66 -17.67 -8.46
N GLY A 45 20.17 -16.50 -8.02
CA GLY A 45 21.01 -15.48 -7.39
C GLY A 45 22.08 -14.91 -8.33
N LEU A 46 21.79 -14.80 -9.62
CA LEU A 46 22.70 -14.16 -10.57
C LEU A 46 22.77 -12.66 -10.27
N MET A 47 23.99 -12.13 -10.19
CA MET A 47 24.23 -10.73 -9.91
C MET A 47 24.43 -10.00 -11.22
N ASP A 48 23.45 -9.17 -11.57
CA ASP A 48 23.55 -8.15 -12.61
C ASP A 48 23.38 -6.77 -11.99
N ALA A 49 23.70 -5.71 -12.73
CA ALA A 49 23.63 -4.33 -12.23
C ALA A 49 22.25 -3.93 -11.69
N SER A 50 21.16 -4.54 -12.19
CA SER A 50 19.81 -4.28 -11.69
C SER A 50 19.56 -5.01 -10.37
N ILE A 51 19.98 -6.26 -10.26
CA ILE A 51 19.87 -7.06 -9.03
C ILE A 51 20.75 -6.47 -7.92
N GLU A 52 21.98 -6.07 -8.23
CA GLU A 52 22.88 -5.38 -7.30
C GLU A 52 22.19 -4.15 -6.73
N LYS A 53 21.64 -3.29 -7.61
CA LYS A 53 20.88 -2.11 -7.18
C LYS A 53 19.68 -2.47 -6.29
N ILE A 54 18.93 -3.52 -6.61
CA ILE A 54 17.82 -3.99 -5.77
C ILE A 54 18.33 -4.41 -4.39
N VAL A 55 19.38 -5.21 -4.32
CA VAL A 55 19.92 -5.76 -3.05
C VAL A 55 20.52 -4.66 -2.18
N GLU A 56 21.38 -3.82 -2.76
CA GLU A 56 22.16 -2.80 -2.04
C GLU A 56 21.35 -1.61 -1.56
N THR A 57 20.22 -1.30 -2.21
CA THR A 57 19.38 -0.18 -1.80
C THR A 57 18.74 -0.44 -0.43
N LYS A 58 19.16 0.35 0.56
CA LYS A 58 18.66 0.33 1.95
C LYS A 58 17.73 1.50 2.29
N GLU A 59 17.86 2.61 1.59
CA GLU A 59 17.00 3.78 1.74
C GLU A 59 16.09 3.89 0.50
N PHE A 60 14.79 4.01 0.73
CA PHE A 60 13.79 4.03 -0.32
C PHE A 60 13.19 5.42 -0.46
N ASN A 61 12.89 5.85 -1.68
CA ASN A 61 11.97 6.96 -1.84
C ASN A 61 10.55 6.45 -1.60
N LEU A 62 9.91 6.97 -0.56
CA LEU A 62 8.57 6.59 -0.13
C LEU A 62 7.54 7.69 -0.40
N GLU A 63 7.90 8.81 -1.03
CA GLU A 63 7.02 9.96 -1.20
C GLU A 63 5.79 9.60 -2.05
N GLU A 64 5.98 9.02 -3.24
CA GLU A 64 4.88 8.59 -4.10
C GLU A 64 4.15 7.36 -3.53
N LEU A 65 4.88 6.44 -2.90
CA LEU A 65 4.27 5.28 -2.23
C LEU A 65 3.42 5.69 -1.02
N SER A 66 3.74 6.82 -0.40
CA SER A 66 2.98 7.38 0.72
C SER A 66 1.57 7.78 0.30
N GLU A 67 1.39 8.32 -0.90
CA GLU A 67 0.05 8.58 -1.44
C GLU A 67 -0.72 7.26 -1.71
N LEU A 68 -0.04 6.25 -2.25
CA LEU A 68 -0.62 4.92 -2.48
C LEU A 68 -1.13 4.32 -1.16
N TYR A 69 -0.32 4.43 -0.10
CA TYR A 69 -0.67 3.96 1.24
C TYR A 69 -1.91 4.66 1.79
N GLU A 70 -2.00 5.98 1.64
CA GLU A 70 -3.18 6.74 2.08
C GLU A 70 -4.44 6.32 1.31
N GLU A 71 -4.30 6.06 0.01
CA GLU A 71 -5.39 5.53 -0.81
C GLU A 71 -5.84 4.14 -0.34
N MET A 72 -4.91 3.23 -0.04
CA MET A 72 -5.21 1.91 0.52
C MET A 72 -5.88 2.01 1.90
N CYS A 73 -5.44 2.94 2.76
CA CYS A 73 -6.07 3.22 4.05
C CYS A 73 -7.53 3.64 3.86
N GLY A 74 -7.78 4.55 2.92
CA GLY A 74 -9.13 5.00 2.58
C GLY A 74 -10.02 3.84 2.10
N VAL A 75 -9.49 2.98 1.22
CA VAL A 75 -10.21 1.79 0.74
C VAL A 75 -10.52 0.83 1.88
N TYR A 76 -9.59 0.62 2.80
CA TYR A 76 -9.81 -0.21 3.97
C TYR A 76 -10.95 0.34 4.84
N ARG A 77 -10.89 1.62 5.20
CA ARG A 77 -11.94 2.26 6.01
C ARG A 77 -13.30 2.25 5.30
N TYR A 78 -13.32 2.33 3.98
CA TYR A 78 -14.54 2.19 3.20
C TYR A 78 -15.13 0.77 3.28
N LYS A 79 -14.29 -0.25 3.10
CA LYS A 79 -14.70 -1.67 3.13
C LYS A 79 -15.11 -2.15 4.53
N PHE A 80 -14.47 -1.65 5.58
CA PHE A 80 -14.67 -2.09 6.97
C PHE A 80 -15.32 -0.99 7.84
N SER A 81 -16.14 -0.14 7.23
CA SER A 81 -16.75 1.03 7.88
C SER A 81 -17.65 0.69 9.07
N SER A 82 -18.17 -0.54 9.16
CA SER A 82 -19.03 -1.03 10.23
C SER A 82 -18.31 -1.38 11.53
N ASN A 83 -16.98 -1.58 11.52
CA ASN A 83 -16.26 -2.25 12.62
C ASN A 83 -15.77 -1.26 13.70
N GLN A 84 -16.52 -0.19 13.95
CA GLN A 84 -16.14 0.80 14.97
C GLN A 84 -16.47 0.28 16.37
N LEU A 85 -15.44 0.18 17.21
CA LEU A 85 -15.55 -0.15 18.64
C LEU A 85 -16.22 -1.50 18.90
N GLU A 86 -15.83 -2.52 18.13
CA GLU A 86 -16.21 -3.91 18.43
C GLU A 86 -15.79 -4.27 19.85
N LEU A 87 -16.71 -4.82 20.64
CA LEU A 87 -16.43 -5.24 22.02
C LEU A 87 -15.25 -6.21 22.05
N LEU A 88 -14.17 -5.81 22.71
CA LEU A 88 -12.99 -6.62 22.92
C LEU A 88 -13.12 -7.34 24.27
N PHE A 89 -13.20 -8.66 24.22
CA PHE A 89 -13.29 -9.51 25.41
C PHE A 89 -11.92 -9.99 25.89
N ASP A 90 -10.85 -9.65 25.18
CA ASP A 90 -9.47 -10.05 25.47
C ASP A 90 -8.68 -9.00 26.26
N GLY A 91 -9.32 -7.88 26.62
CA GLY A 91 -8.73 -6.80 27.41
C GLY A 91 -7.69 -5.95 26.66
N ARG A 92 -7.53 -6.12 25.34
CA ARG A 92 -6.60 -5.32 24.53
C ARG A 92 -7.14 -3.92 24.27
N ASP A 93 -6.22 -2.99 24.01
CA ASP A 93 -6.60 -1.66 23.54
C ASP A 93 -7.07 -1.70 22.08
N HIS A 94 -8.10 -0.92 21.76
CA HIS A 94 -8.65 -0.86 20.40
C HIS A 94 -7.60 -0.38 19.37
N LEU A 95 -6.70 0.52 19.75
CA LEU A 95 -5.66 1.01 18.85
C LEU A 95 -4.70 -0.12 18.46
N GLU A 96 -4.30 -0.96 19.42
CA GLU A 96 -3.43 -2.12 19.16
C GLU A 96 -4.11 -3.11 18.22
N LYS A 97 -5.38 -3.46 18.50
CA LYS A 97 -6.14 -4.31 17.58
C LYS A 97 -6.22 -3.71 16.18
N TYR A 98 -6.54 -2.43 16.04
CA TYR A 98 -6.62 -1.79 14.73
C TYR A 98 -5.28 -1.76 13.99
N LYS A 99 -4.15 -1.62 14.71
CA LYS A 99 -2.81 -1.73 14.11
C LYS A 99 -2.57 -3.14 13.56
N ASP A 100 -2.91 -4.17 14.33
CA ASP A 100 -2.74 -5.57 13.93
C ASP A 100 -3.63 -5.94 12.75
N ASP A 101 -4.92 -5.58 12.82
CA ASP A 101 -5.89 -5.82 11.75
C ASP A 101 -5.47 -5.11 10.47
N TRP A 102 -5.06 -3.85 10.58
CA TRP A 102 -4.58 -3.08 9.43
C TRP A 102 -3.31 -3.67 8.84
N LYS A 103 -2.32 -4.02 9.67
CA LYS A 103 -1.08 -4.66 9.22
C LYS A 103 -1.38 -5.97 8.49
N ALA A 104 -2.23 -6.82 9.05
CA ALA A 104 -2.60 -8.09 8.44
C ALA A 104 -3.28 -7.88 7.07
N ALA A 105 -4.26 -6.97 7.00
CA ALA A 105 -4.93 -6.64 5.75
C ALA A 105 -3.96 -6.08 4.69
N PHE A 106 -3.10 -5.14 5.09
CA PHE A 106 -2.11 -4.53 4.23
C PHE A 106 -1.10 -5.54 3.69
N THR A 107 -0.55 -6.40 4.55
CA THR A 107 0.37 -7.48 4.15
C THR A 107 -0.31 -8.46 3.19
N ASN A 108 -1.54 -8.88 3.49
CA ASN A 108 -2.29 -9.77 2.59
C ASN A 108 -2.52 -9.13 1.21
N TRP A 109 -2.89 -7.86 1.16
CA TRP A 109 -3.04 -7.14 -0.10
C TRP A 109 -1.73 -7.08 -0.87
N ILE A 110 -0.60 -6.84 -0.22
CA ILE A 110 0.70 -6.81 -0.90
C ILE A 110 1.05 -8.18 -1.46
N ILE A 111 0.81 -9.26 -0.73
CA ILE A 111 1.06 -10.63 -1.19
C ILE A 111 0.22 -10.92 -2.44
N GLU A 112 -1.07 -10.56 -2.41
CA GLU A 112 -1.97 -10.72 -3.56
C GLU A 112 -1.53 -9.88 -4.75
N PHE A 113 -1.22 -8.59 -4.54
CA PHE A 113 -0.78 -7.68 -5.60
C PHE A 113 0.56 -8.11 -6.20
N SER A 114 1.46 -8.66 -5.39
CA SER A 114 2.75 -9.21 -5.81
C SER A 114 2.64 -10.44 -6.71
N LYS A 115 1.45 -11.02 -6.88
CA LYS A 115 1.21 -12.02 -7.95
C LYS A 115 1.34 -11.38 -9.34
N SER A 116 1.01 -10.09 -9.46
CA SER A 116 1.17 -9.33 -10.71
C SER A 116 2.61 -8.86 -10.90
N LYS A 117 3.20 -9.19 -12.05
CA LYS A 117 4.53 -8.68 -12.46
C LYS A 117 4.54 -7.15 -12.58
N ASN A 118 3.43 -6.56 -13.01
CA ASN A 118 3.32 -5.11 -13.22
C ASN A 118 3.40 -4.37 -11.89
N PHE A 119 2.78 -4.91 -10.83
CA PHE A 119 2.86 -4.35 -9.49
C PHE A 119 4.29 -4.38 -8.96
N LEU A 120 4.94 -5.55 -8.99
CA LEU A 120 6.33 -5.70 -8.52
C LEU A 120 7.27 -4.71 -9.21
N LYS A 121 7.21 -4.64 -10.55
CA LYS A 121 8.05 -3.72 -11.33
C LYS A 121 7.78 -2.27 -10.97
N ALA A 122 6.52 -1.86 -10.91
CA ALA A 122 6.20 -0.46 -10.69
C ALA A 122 6.59 0.00 -9.26
N VAL A 123 6.45 -0.88 -8.24
CA VAL A 123 6.96 -0.56 -6.89
C VAL A 123 8.49 -0.43 -6.89
N LEU A 124 9.22 -1.34 -7.53
CA LEU A 124 10.69 -1.25 -7.62
C LEU A 124 11.14 -0.02 -8.42
N GLU A 125 10.44 0.31 -9.51
CA GLU A 125 10.73 1.48 -10.34
C GLU A 125 10.55 2.79 -9.56
N THR A 126 9.46 2.91 -8.80
CA THR A 126 9.19 4.07 -7.94
C THR A 126 10.17 4.16 -6.76
N ALA A 127 10.40 3.07 -6.03
CA ALA A 127 11.14 3.11 -4.77
C ALA A 127 12.67 3.05 -4.93
N ILE A 128 13.17 2.34 -5.95
CA ILE A 128 14.59 1.97 -6.08
C ILE A 128 15.20 2.53 -7.36
N PHE A 129 14.59 2.28 -8.52
CA PHE A 129 15.28 2.57 -9.79
C PHE A 129 15.26 4.04 -10.17
N TYR A 130 14.12 4.71 -10.02
CA TYR A 130 13.90 6.07 -10.53
C TYR A 130 13.39 7.08 -9.50
N PRO A 131 13.88 7.10 -8.25
CA PRO A 131 13.25 7.84 -7.14
C PRO A 131 13.10 9.36 -7.34
N LYS A 132 13.70 9.99 -8.35
CA LYS A 132 13.59 11.44 -8.59
C LYS A 132 13.27 11.80 -10.04
N ASP A 133 12.90 10.82 -10.86
CA ASP A 133 12.68 11.03 -12.30
C ASP A 133 11.18 11.03 -12.64
N ARG A 134 10.82 11.65 -13.76
CA ARG A 134 9.48 11.57 -14.37
C ARG A 134 9.03 10.12 -14.57
N GLN A 135 9.97 9.18 -14.71
CA GLN A 135 9.71 7.76 -14.77
C GLN A 135 9.08 7.20 -13.47
N SER A 136 9.43 7.74 -12.29
CA SER A 136 8.76 7.41 -11.02
C SER A 136 7.27 7.74 -11.08
N GLN A 137 6.92 8.92 -11.59
CA GLN A 137 5.53 9.36 -11.69
C GLN A 137 4.71 8.47 -12.64
N LEU A 138 5.33 8.01 -13.74
CA LEU A 138 4.70 7.06 -14.67
C LEU A 138 4.53 5.67 -14.06
N ALA A 139 5.51 5.20 -13.29
CA ALA A 139 5.39 3.97 -12.51
C ALA A 139 4.29 4.06 -11.45
N TYR A 140 4.23 5.17 -10.72
CA TYR A 140 3.19 5.44 -9.74
C TYR A 140 1.79 5.51 -10.38
N SER A 141 1.65 6.16 -11.54
CA SER A 141 0.38 6.18 -12.27
C SER A 141 -0.10 4.78 -12.65
N ARG A 142 0.82 3.89 -13.07
CA ARG A 142 0.51 2.47 -13.31
C ARG A 142 0.08 1.75 -12.03
N LEU A 143 0.75 1.98 -10.89
CA LEU A 143 0.36 1.42 -9.60
C LEU A 143 -1.05 1.86 -9.19
N LYS A 144 -1.35 3.15 -9.33
CA LYS A 144 -2.65 3.71 -8.97
C LYS A 144 -3.79 3.10 -9.80
N ASN A 145 -3.58 2.95 -11.11
CA ASN A 145 -4.56 2.29 -11.98
C ASN A 145 -4.74 0.83 -11.58
N PHE A 146 -3.65 0.11 -11.34
CA PHE A 146 -3.68 -1.28 -10.88
C PHE A 146 -4.47 -1.42 -9.58
N ILE A 147 -4.21 -0.60 -8.56
CA ILE A 147 -4.94 -0.63 -7.29
C ILE A 147 -6.43 -0.33 -7.48
N SER A 148 -6.76 0.65 -8.30
CA SER A 148 -8.15 1.02 -8.59
C SER A 148 -8.91 -0.15 -9.23
N GLU A 149 -8.28 -0.88 -10.15
CA GLU A 149 -8.84 -2.09 -10.78
C GLU A 149 -8.98 -3.23 -9.77
N GLN A 150 -7.92 -3.53 -9.01
CA GLN A 150 -7.94 -4.62 -8.02
C GLN A 150 -9.00 -4.44 -6.95
N PHE A 151 -9.23 -3.21 -6.51
CA PHE A 151 -10.27 -2.93 -5.52
C PHE A 151 -11.65 -2.63 -6.12
N GLY A 152 -11.77 -2.50 -7.44
CA GLY A 152 -13.03 -2.14 -8.10
C GLY A 152 -13.55 -0.75 -7.72
N VAL A 153 -12.66 0.18 -7.35
CA VAL A 153 -13.02 1.52 -6.88
C VAL A 153 -12.15 2.58 -7.54
N LYS A 154 -12.74 3.75 -7.82
CA LYS A 154 -12.03 4.95 -8.26
C LYS A 154 -11.91 5.94 -7.12
N ILE A 155 -10.71 6.45 -6.88
CA ILE A 155 -10.43 7.39 -5.80
C ILE A 155 -10.24 8.79 -6.39
N TYR A 156 -11.29 9.59 -6.35
CA TYR A 156 -11.27 10.98 -6.81
C TYR A 156 -10.81 11.92 -5.70
N LYS A 157 -10.14 13.03 -6.07
CA LYS A 157 -9.67 14.03 -5.10
C LYS A 157 -10.83 14.73 -4.38
N TYR A 158 -11.90 15.06 -5.12
CA TYR A 158 -13.05 15.82 -4.63
C TYR A 158 -14.28 14.97 -4.31
N LYS A 159 -14.43 13.80 -4.96
CA LYS A 159 -15.59 12.91 -4.77
C LYS A 159 -15.31 11.76 -3.81
N GLY A 160 -14.06 11.56 -3.41
CA GLY A 160 -13.69 10.42 -2.58
C GLY A 160 -13.73 9.10 -3.34
N ILE A 161 -14.02 8.01 -2.64
CA ILE A 161 -14.08 6.65 -3.18
C ILE A 161 -15.44 6.43 -3.84
N VAL A 162 -15.43 6.04 -5.11
CA VAL A 162 -16.62 5.72 -5.90
C VAL A 162 -16.49 4.31 -6.44
N PRO A 163 -17.49 3.42 -6.24
CA PRO A 163 -17.45 2.08 -6.82
C PRO A 163 -17.44 2.18 -8.35
N MET A 164 -16.61 1.37 -9.01
CA MET A 164 -16.68 1.25 -10.46
C MET A 164 -18.01 0.58 -10.81
N LYS A 165 -18.91 1.29 -11.51
CA LYS A 165 -20.06 0.64 -12.13
C LYS A 165 -19.51 -0.30 -13.21
N ILE A 166 -19.67 -1.60 -13.00
CA ILE A 166 -19.52 -2.58 -14.07
C ILE A 166 -20.69 -2.30 -15.02
N ALA A 167 -20.36 -1.96 -16.27
CA ALA A 167 -21.33 -1.69 -17.33
C ALA A 167 -21.97 -3.00 -17.81
#